data_AF-A0AAW9SUE3-F1
#
_entry.id   AF-A0AAW9SUE3-F1
#
_cell.length_a   1.000
_cell.length_b   1.000
_cell.length_c   1.000
_cell.angle_alpha   90.00
_cell.angle_beta   90.00
_cell.angle_gamma   90.00
#
_symmetry.space_group_name_H-M   'P 1'
#
loop_
_entity.id
_entity.type
_entity.pdbx_description
1 polymer ?
#
loop_
_entity_poly.entity_id
_entity_poly.type
_entity_poly.pdbx_seq_one_letter_code
_entity_poly.pdbx_strand_id
1 'polypeptide(L)'
;MPVIITVEDIHVFNKDIPTEQAEILIRDGMALAKRVAPCIDDTDFQYCDAAAAIIRGAILRWAESGSGGITQKQMSAGPFAQNLSFDNRQSRRSLFFPSEITELQDLCKASNTDGAFGIDTIADRPSRCVRDYEGCPYLMGSVNSPCEACGETLRPGWWLGAR
;
A
#
# COMPACT_ATOMS: atom_id res chain seq x y z
N MET A 1 -1.13 -15.75 -21.02
CA MET A 1 -1.35 -14.79 -22.14
C MET A 1 -0.91 -13.42 -21.66
N PRO A 2 -0.11 -12.62 -22.36
CA PRO A 2 0.36 -11.35 -21.82
C PRO A 2 -0.80 -10.36 -21.60
N VAL A 3 -0.62 -9.40 -20.69
CA VAL A 3 -1.62 -8.34 -20.45
C VAL A 3 -1.64 -7.37 -21.63
N ILE A 4 -2.81 -7.20 -22.22
CA ILE A 4 -3.05 -6.31 -23.37
C ILE A 4 -4.21 -5.37 -23.03
N ILE A 5 -4.00 -4.08 -23.24
CA ILE A 5 -5.03 -3.04 -23.10
C ILE A 5 -5.07 -2.26 -24.40
N THR A 6 -6.25 -2.18 -25.00
CA THR A 6 -6.49 -1.51 -26.27
C THR A 6 -7.14 -0.14 -26.07
N VAL A 7 -7.24 0.67 -27.12
CA VAL A 7 -7.88 1.98 -27.03
C VAL A 7 -9.40 1.82 -26.90
N GLU A 8 -9.95 0.76 -27.51
CA GLU A 8 -11.34 0.36 -27.41
C GLU A 8 -11.74 0.07 -25.96
N ASP A 9 -10.85 -0.57 -25.20
CA ASP A 9 -11.04 -0.85 -23.76
C ASP A 9 -11.25 0.40 -22.91
N ILE A 10 -10.76 1.55 -23.37
CA ILE A 10 -10.90 2.86 -22.71
C ILE A 10 -12.16 3.58 -23.23
N HIS A 11 -12.36 3.59 -24.55
CA HIS A 11 -13.51 4.26 -25.18
C HIS A 11 -14.85 3.63 -24.83
N VAL A 12 -14.89 2.36 -24.42
CA VAL A 12 -16.11 1.74 -23.87
C VAL A 12 -16.61 2.48 -22.62
N PHE A 13 -15.72 2.99 -21.78
CA PHE A 13 -16.08 3.71 -20.55
C PHE A 13 -16.23 5.21 -20.77
N ASN A 14 -15.36 5.81 -21.59
CA ASN A 14 -15.38 7.23 -21.87
C ASN A 14 -15.03 7.52 -23.35
N LYS A 15 -16.06 7.85 -24.12
CA LYS A 15 -15.97 8.14 -25.56
C LYS A 15 -15.42 9.53 -25.87
N ASP A 16 -15.38 10.42 -24.88
CA ASP A 16 -14.98 11.81 -25.06
C ASP A 16 -13.46 12.00 -24.94
N ILE A 17 -12.73 10.97 -24.52
CA ILE A 17 -11.27 10.97 -24.50
C ILE A 17 -10.76 10.93 -25.95
N PRO A 18 -9.85 11.81 -26.37
CA PRO A 18 -9.17 11.70 -27.67
C PRO A 18 -8.32 10.43 -27.76
N THR A 19 -8.34 9.75 -28.90
CA THR A 19 -7.57 8.52 -29.13
C THR A 19 -6.07 8.70 -28.87
N GLU A 20 -5.48 9.83 -29.30
CA GLU A 20 -4.07 10.15 -29.04
C GLU A 20 -3.75 10.22 -27.53
N GLN A 21 -4.67 10.79 -26.74
CA GLN A 21 -4.51 10.86 -25.28
C GLN A 21 -4.60 9.47 -24.66
N ALA A 22 -5.53 8.63 -25.11
CA ALA A 22 -5.70 7.27 -24.63
C ALA A 22 -4.43 6.43 -24.90
N GLU A 23 -3.83 6.53 -26.08
CA GLU A 23 -2.60 5.82 -26.43
C GLU A 23 -1.42 6.20 -25.53
N ILE A 24 -1.26 7.50 -25.23
CA ILE A 24 -0.20 7.98 -24.32
C ILE A 24 -0.42 7.41 -22.92
N LEU A 25 -1.65 7.48 -22.41
CA LEU A 25 -1.97 6.97 -21.07
C LEU A 25 -1.79 5.45 -20.97
N ILE A 26 -2.18 4.69 -22.00
CA ILE A 26 -1.96 3.25 -22.06
C ILE A 26 -0.45 2.95 -22.05
N ARG A 27 0.33 3.65 -22.87
CA ARG A 27 1.79 3.46 -22.93
C ARG A 27 2.45 3.71 -21.58
N ASP A 28 2.11 4.82 -20.94
CA ASP A 28 2.68 5.21 -19.65
C ASP A 28 2.23 4.28 -18.52
N GLY A 29 0.95 3.88 -18.52
CA GLY A 29 0.41 2.91 -17.56
C GLY A 29 1.05 1.55 -17.67
N MET A 30 1.22 1.02 -18.89
CA MET A 30 1.91 -0.23 -19.12
C MET A 30 3.39 -0.14 -18.73
N ALA A 31 4.08 0.96 -19.05
CA ALA A 31 5.49 1.15 -18.69
C ALA A 31 5.70 1.18 -17.17
N LEU A 32 4.83 1.89 -16.43
CA LEU A 32 4.89 1.94 -14.97
C LEU A 32 4.49 0.62 -14.31
N ALA A 33 3.50 -0.09 -14.87
CA ALA A 33 3.10 -1.41 -14.38
C ALA A 33 4.25 -2.40 -14.50
N LYS A 34 4.94 -2.46 -15.66
CA LYS A 34 6.12 -3.33 -15.88
C LYS A 34 7.25 -3.07 -14.90
N ARG A 35 7.45 -1.80 -14.51
CA ARG A 35 8.49 -1.44 -13.53
C ARG A 35 8.21 -2.02 -12.14
N VAL A 36 6.95 -2.06 -11.73
CA VAL A 36 6.51 -2.52 -10.40
C VAL A 36 6.29 -4.03 -10.37
N ALA A 37 5.77 -4.57 -11.47
CA ALA A 37 5.31 -5.94 -11.62
C ALA A 37 5.80 -6.50 -12.97
N PRO A 38 7.06 -6.94 -13.07
CA PRO A 38 7.66 -7.40 -14.32
C PRO A 38 7.02 -8.71 -14.83
N CYS A 39 6.38 -9.49 -13.96
CA CYS A 39 5.70 -10.75 -14.31
C CYS A 39 4.53 -10.56 -15.30
N ILE A 40 4.06 -9.32 -15.48
CA ILE A 40 2.94 -8.98 -16.37
C ILE A 40 3.28 -9.24 -17.85
N ASP A 41 4.58 -9.21 -18.20
CA ASP A 41 5.06 -9.50 -19.56
C ASP A 41 5.26 -11.01 -19.82
N ASP A 42 5.20 -11.86 -18.78
CA ASP A 42 5.40 -13.29 -18.95
C ASP A 42 4.20 -13.95 -19.65
N THR A 43 4.49 -14.87 -20.55
CA THR A 43 3.44 -15.58 -21.32
C THR A 43 2.58 -16.48 -20.43
N ASP A 44 3.12 -16.92 -19.30
CA ASP A 44 2.50 -17.87 -18.37
C ASP A 44 1.85 -17.18 -17.15
N PHE A 45 1.77 -15.85 -17.16
CA PHE A 45 1.08 -15.11 -16.11
C PHE A 45 -0.39 -15.55 -16.02
N GLN A 46 -0.85 -15.87 -14.81
CA GLN A 46 -2.19 -16.43 -14.57
C GLN A 46 -3.27 -15.36 -14.35
N TYR A 47 -2.89 -14.15 -13.89
CA TYR A 47 -3.84 -13.13 -13.42
C TYR A 47 -3.96 -11.94 -14.37
N CYS A 48 -3.97 -12.20 -15.67
CA CYS A 48 -3.89 -11.16 -16.71
C CYS A 48 -5.08 -10.22 -16.68
N ASP A 49 -6.28 -10.76 -16.50
CA ASP A 49 -7.51 -9.96 -16.47
C ASP A 49 -7.56 -9.06 -15.23
N ALA A 50 -7.06 -9.55 -14.09
CA ALA A 50 -6.98 -8.76 -12.85
C ALA A 50 -5.99 -7.60 -13.02
N ALA A 51 -4.80 -7.86 -13.56
CA ALA A 51 -3.82 -6.82 -13.85
C ALA A 51 -4.37 -5.81 -14.87
N ALA A 52 -5.06 -6.27 -15.93
CA ALA A 52 -5.70 -5.40 -16.91
C ALA A 52 -6.78 -4.51 -16.29
N ALA A 53 -7.56 -5.01 -15.34
CA ALA A 53 -8.58 -4.23 -14.64
C ALA A 53 -7.96 -3.11 -13.79
N ILE A 54 -6.90 -3.40 -13.03
CA ILE A 54 -6.20 -2.42 -12.18
C ILE A 54 -5.59 -1.31 -13.04
N ILE A 55 -4.87 -1.68 -14.10
CA ILE A 55 -4.21 -0.73 -15.00
C ILE A 55 -5.23 0.17 -15.69
N ARG A 56 -6.35 -0.40 -16.15
CA ARG A 56 -7.44 0.34 -16.79
C ARG A 56 -8.10 1.34 -15.84
N GLY A 57 -8.36 0.93 -14.59
CA GLY A 57 -8.92 1.81 -13.56
C GLY A 57 -8.03 3.03 -13.29
N ALA A 58 -6.72 2.82 -13.22
CA ALA A 58 -5.75 3.91 -13.06
C ALA A 58 -5.75 4.86 -14.27
N ILE A 59 -5.77 4.32 -15.50
CA ILE A 59 -5.80 5.11 -16.74
C ILE A 59 -7.06 5.97 -16.81
N LEU A 60 -8.24 5.39 -16.56
CA LEU A 60 -9.51 6.12 -16.60
C LEU A 60 -9.56 7.25 -15.58
N ARG A 61 -9.14 6.99 -14.33
CA ARG A 61 -9.04 8.00 -13.28
C ARG A 61 -8.11 9.15 -13.69
N TRP A 62 -7.00 8.83 -14.34
CA TRP A 62 -6.05 9.85 -14.81
C TRP A 62 -6.58 10.67 -15.97
N ALA A 63 -7.27 10.03 -16.91
CA ALA A 63 -7.95 10.72 -17.99
C ALA A 63 -8.99 11.72 -17.44
N GLU A 64 -9.78 11.32 -16.44
CA GLU A 64 -10.76 12.19 -15.77
C GLU A 64 -10.09 13.33 -14.98
N SER A 65 -9.01 13.04 -14.25
CA SER A 65 -8.28 14.02 -13.45
C SER A 65 -7.57 15.09 -14.29
N GLY A 66 -7.18 14.75 -15.53
CA GLY A 66 -6.62 15.69 -16.51
C GLY A 66 -7.65 16.64 -17.11
N SER A 67 -8.95 16.36 -16.97
CA SER A 67 -10.04 17.16 -17.55
C SER A 67 -10.49 18.36 -16.69
N GLY A 68 -9.81 18.62 -15.56
CA GLY A 68 -10.09 19.78 -14.69
C GLY A 68 -11.31 19.62 -13.76
N GLY A 69 -11.75 18.39 -13.53
CA GLY A 69 -12.84 18.08 -12.59
C GLY A 69 -12.49 18.46 -11.15
N ILE A 70 -13.38 19.22 -10.50
CA ILE A 70 -13.27 19.66 -9.10
C ILE A 70 -13.18 18.43 -8.19
N THR A 71 -12.03 18.22 -7.54
CA THR A 71 -11.72 17.00 -6.77
C THR A 71 -12.43 16.89 -5.43
N GLN A 72 -12.95 17.99 -4.88
CA GLN A 72 -13.81 17.99 -3.69
C GLN A 72 -14.85 19.12 -3.75
N LYS A 73 -16.14 18.79 -3.73
CA LYS A 73 -17.22 19.71 -3.38
C LYS A 73 -17.70 19.36 -1.97
N GLN A 74 -17.03 19.87 -0.94
CA GLN A 74 -17.49 19.71 0.43
C GLN A 74 -18.59 20.75 0.70
N MET A 75 -19.86 20.32 0.63
CA MET A 75 -21.02 21.15 0.99
C MET A 75 -21.07 21.24 2.53
N SER A 76 -20.45 22.27 3.11
CA SER A 76 -20.64 22.64 4.51
C SER A 76 -21.90 23.50 4.63
N ALA A 77 -22.84 23.09 5.48
CA ALA A 77 -24.05 23.86 5.75
C ALA A 77 -23.72 25.07 6.66
N GLY A 78 -23.53 26.25 6.06
CA GLY A 78 -23.35 27.53 6.76
C GLY A 78 -23.05 28.69 5.80
N PRO A 79 -23.36 29.96 6.16
CA PRO A 79 -23.58 31.04 5.19
C PRO A 79 -22.34 31.60 4.46
N PHE A 80 -21.10 31.24 4.78
CA PHE A 80 -19.92 31.83 4.11
C PHE A 80 -18.68 30.93 4.07
N ALA A 81 -18.76 29.73 3.50
CA ALA A 81 -17.55 28.96 3.19
C ALA A 81 -17.71 28.10 1.93
N GLN A 82 -17.33 28.65 0.78
CA GLN A 82 -16.93 27.84 -0.38
C GLN A 82 -15.41 27.68 -0.33
N ASN A 83 -14.93 26.66 0.39
CA ASN A 83 -13.51 26.32 0.35
C ASN A 83 -13.23 25.48 -0.89
N LEU A 84 -12.80 26.14 -1.98
CA LEU A 84 -12.16 25.48 -3.11
C LEU A 84 -10.74 25.08 -2.67
N SER A 85 -10.62 23.97 -1.95
CA SER A 85 -9.32 23.45 -1.52
C SER A 85 -8.68 22.67 -2.67
N PHE A 86 -7.72 23.31 -3.34
CA PHE A 86 -6.79 22.61 -4.22
C PHE A 86 -5.64 22.09 -3.37
N ASP A 87 -5.73 20.84 -2.88
CA ASP A 87 -4.63 20.20 -2.18
C ASP A 87 -3.48 19.91 -3.16
N ASN A 88 -2.56 20.87 -3.26
CA ASN A 88 -1.35 20.81 -4.06
C ASN A 88 -0.16 20.17 -3.31
N ARG A 89 -0.38 19.49 -2.17
CA ARG A 89 0.71 18.95 -1.33
C ARG A 89 1.24 17.59 -1.78
N GLN A 90 0.59 16.92 -2.73
CA GLN A 90 1.07 15.66 -3.31
C GLN A 90 2.15 15.95 -4.37
N SER A 91 3.39 16.11 -3.92
CA SER A 91 4.54 16.52 -4.72
C SER A 91 5.03 15.51 -5.77
N ARG A 92 4.35 14.37 -5.99
CA ARG A 92 4.55 13.46 -7.13
C ARG A 92 3.25 12.70 -7.43
N ARG A 93 2.40 13.20 -8.34
CA ARG A 93 1.25 12.43 -8.82
C ARG A 93 1.76 11.26 -9.67
N SER A 94 1.97 10.10 -9.04
CA SER A 94 2.20 8.82 -9.71
C SER A 94 0.90 8.34 -10.36
N LEU A 95 0.98 7.72 -11.54
CA LEU A 95 -0.20 7.18 -12.24
C LEU A 95 -1.01 6.24 -11.32
N PHE A 96 -0.28 5.35 -10.64
CA PHE A 96 -0.83 4.39 -9.71
C PHE A 96 -0.85 4.90 -8.28
N PHE A 97 -1.92 4.54 -7.56
CA PHE A 97 -1.97 4.67 -6.11
C PHE A 97 -1.11 3.60 -5.42
N PRO A 98 -0.66 3.86 -4.19
CA PRO A 98 0.10 2.87 -3.43
C PRO A 98 -0.60 1.51 -3.29
N SER A 99 -1.93 1.49 -3.15
CA SER A 99 -2.73 0.26 -3.06
C SER A 99 -2.72 -0.55 -4.35
N GLU A 100 -2.78 0.11 -5.50
CA GLU A 100 -2.73 -0.53 -6.81
C GLU A 100 -1.33 -1.09 -7.08
N ILE A 101 -0.29 -0.37 -6.66
CA ILE A 101 1.10 -0.84 -6.72
C ILE A 101 1.25 -2.12 -5.90
N THR A 102 0.75 -2.15 -4.66
CA THR A 102 0.81 -3.36 -3.82
C THR A 102 0.02 -4.52 -4.42
N GLU A 103 -1.16 -4.25 -4.98
CA GLU A 103 -1.99 -5.27 -5.61
C GLU A 103 -1.31 -5.89 -6.84
N LEU A 104 -0.72 -5.06 -7.72
CA LEU A 104 0.06 -5.52 -8.87
C LEU A 104 1.28 -6.36 -8.43
N GLN A 105 1.97 -5.96 -7.35
CA GLN A 105 3.07 -6.75 -6.79
C GLN A 105 2.59 -8.09 -6.23
N ASP A 106 1.45 -8.12 -5.57
CA ASP A 106 0.90 -9.33 -4.98
C ASP A 106 0.45 -10.32 -6.04
N LEU A 107 -0.06 -9.87 -7.19
CA LEU A 107 -0.31 -10.75 -8.34
C LEU A 107 0.96 -11.45 -8.83
N CYS A 108 2.11 -10.74 -8.85
CA CYS A 108 3.39 -11.35 -9.19
C CYS A 108 3.91 -12.33 -8.14
N LYS A 109 3.63 -12.09 -6.85
CA LYS A 109 3.99 -13.01 -5.77
C LYS A 109 3.14 -14.28 -5.82
N ALA A 110 1.83 -14.14 -6.05
CA ALA A 110 0.92 -15.28 -6.17
C ALA A 110 1.28 -16.18 -7.36
N SER A 111 1.73 -15.58 -8.46
CA SER A 111 2.23 -16.32 -9.63
C SER A 111 3.57 -17.04 -9.38
N ASN A 112 4.36 -16.58 -8.41
CA ASN A 112 5.63 -17.20 -8.01
C ASN A 112 5.44 -17.95 -6.69
N THR A 113 4.87 -19.15 -6.76
CA THR A 113 4.73 -20.03 -5.58
C THR A 113 6.10 -20.49 -5.02
N ASP A 114 7.21 -20.26 -5.74
CA ASP A 114 8.60 -20.49 -5.31
C ASP A 114 9.23 -19.24 -4.66
N GLY A 115 8.67 -18.78 -3.54
CA GLY A 115 9.24 -17.66 -2.77
C GLY A 115 10.37 -18.09 -1.82
N ALA A 116 11.43 -17.29 -1.74
CA ALA A 116 12.50 -17.47 -0.75
C ALA A 116 11.94 -17.31 0.68
N PHE A 117 11.95 -18.40 1.45
CA PHE A 117 11.61 -18.38 2.87
C PHE A 117 12.86 -18.07 3.71
N GLY A 118 12.78 -17.03 4.53
CA GLY A 118 13.79 -16.76 5.55
C GLY A 118 13.48 -17.55 6.81
N ILE A 119 14.25 -18.59 7.09
CA ILE A 119 14.23 -19.22 8.42
C ILE A 119 15.05 -18.30 9.33
N ASP A 120 14.38 -17.60 10.24
CA ASP A 120 15.08 -16.91 11.32
C ASP A 120 15.67 -17.97 12.26
N THR A 121 16.98 -18.15 12.20
CA THR A 121 17.72 -19.10 13.05
C THR A 121 18.08 -18.52 14.41
N ILE A 122 17.71 -17.26 14.69
CA ILE A 122 17.82 -16.73 16.04
C ILE A 122 16.76 -17.43 16.86
N ALA A 123 17.20 -18.26 17.83
CA ALA A 123 16.31 -18.78 18.85
C ALA A 123 15.56 -17.60 19.44
N ASP A 124 14.23 -17.61 19.32
CA ASP A 124 13.33 -16.64 19.93
C ASP A 124 13.70 -16.57 21.42
N ARG A 125 14.53 -15.58 21.78
CA ARG A 125 14.80 -15.30 23.17
C ARG A 125 13.50 -14.72 23.64
N PRO A 126 12.75 -15.38 24.54
CA PRO A 126 11.42 -14.93 24.94
C PRO A 126 11.56 -13.47 25.36
N SER A 127 11.09 -12.58 24.49
CA SER A 127 11.31 -11.16 24.64
C SER A 127 10.40 -10.71 25.76
N ARG A 128 10.98 -10.52 26.95
CA ARG A 128 10.38 -9.87 28.13
C ARG A 128 9.07 -10.51 28.57
N CYS A 129 9.04 -11.06 29.79
CA CYS A 129 7.83 -11.33 30.59
C CYS A 129 6.53 -10.99 29.85
N VAL A 130 5.99 -12.00 29.16
CA VAL A 130 4.94 -11.86 28.14
C VAL A 130 3.81 -10.97 28.66
N ARG A 131 3.41 -10.01 27.83
CA ARG A 131 2.32 -9.04 28.03
C ARG A 131 0.94 -9.66 28.31
N ASP A 132 0.82 -10.99 28.29
CA ASP A 132 -0.45 -11.72 28.26
C ASP A 132 -0.59 -12.75 29.39
N TYR A 133 0.13 -12.59 30.51
CA TYR A 133 -0.22 -13.35 31.72
C TYR A 133 -1.08 -12.47 32.65
N GLU A 134 -2.35 -12.83 32.79
CA GLU A 134 -3.33 -12.26 33.74
C GLU A 134 -2.90 -12.37 35.22
N GLY A 135 -1.72 -12.93 35.50
CA GLY A 135 -1.18 -13.18 36.83
C GLY A 135 -0.04 -12.27 37.29
N CYS A 136 0.29 -11.16 36.60
CA CYS A 136 1.33 -10.20 37.05
C CYS A 136 0.79 -8.91 37.67
N PRO A 137 0.09 -8.94 38.80
CA PRO A 137 -0.31 -7.69 39.43
C PRO A 137 0.86 -6.95 40.10
N TYR A 138 2.08 -7.54 40.15
CA TYR A 138 3.23 -6.98 40.86
C TYR A 138 4.32 -6.48 39.90
N LEU A 139 4.16 -5.24 39.44
CA LEU A 139 5.30 -4.37 39.08
C LEU A 139 6.00 -3.88 40.37
N MET A 140 6.55 -4.82 41.16
CA MET A 140 7.46 -4.50 42.26
C MET A 140 8.79 -5.21 42.04
N GLY A 141 9.48 -4.82 40.98
CA GLY A 141 10.90 -5.14 40.83
C GLY A 141 11.71 -4.21 41.73
N SER A 142 12.08 -4.67 42.92
CA SER A 142 13.28 -4.13 43.58
C SER A 142 14.48 -4.93 43.07
N VAL A 143 15.69 -4.35 43.11
CA VAL A 143 16.93 -5.09 42.80
C VAL A 143 17.12 -6.35 43.67
N ASN A 144 16.40 -6.43 44.80
CA ASN A 144 16.49 -7.52 45.78
C ASN A 144 15.30 -8.50 45.71
N SER A 145 14.36 -8.33 44.78
CA SER A 145 13.16 -9.16 44.65
C SER A 145 12.98 -9.63 43.20
N PRO A 146 13.55 -10.79 42.80
CA PRO A 146 13.34 -11.35 41.46
C PRO A 146 11.88 -11.75 41.27
N CYS A 147 11.38 -11.63 40.04
CA CYS A 147 10.06 -12.16 39.69
C CYS A 147 10.08 -13.69 39.80
N GLU A 148 9.14 -14.30 40.52
CA GLU A 148 9.11 -15.76 40.70
C GLU A 148 8.89 -16.54 39.40
N ALA A 149 8.30 -15.91 38.37
CA ALA A 149 8.01 -16.56 37.09
C ALA A 149 9.21 -16.64 36.14
N CYS A 150 10.11 -15.63 36.17
CA CYS A 150 11.23 -15.54 35.22
C CYS A 150 12.60 -15.38 35.90
N GLY A 151 12.65 -15.18 37.22
CA GLY A 151 13.88 -14.99 37.99
C GLY A 151 14.64 -13.70 37.70
N GLU A 152 14.13 -12.81 36.83
CA GLU A 152 14.80 -11.57 36.46
C GLU A 152 14.52 -10.44 37.48
N THR A 153 15.55 -9.64 37.77
CA THR A 153 15.46 -8.40 38.56
C THR A 153 15.59 -7.17 37.65
N LEU A 154 15.09 -6.01 38.08
CA LEU A 154 15.37 -4.75 37.39
C LEU A 154 16.88 -4.50 37.37
N ARG A 155 17.46 -4.30 36.18
CA ARG A 155 18.86 -3.95 36.05
C ARG A 155 19.14 -2.60 36.73
N PRO A 156 20.20 -2.45 37.54
CA PRO A 156 20.58 -1.16 38.10
C PRO A 156 20.92 -0.19 36.96
N GLY A 157 20.17 0.92 36.85
CA GLY A 157 20.46 2.01 35.90
C GLY A 157 19.29 2.51 35.04
N TRP A 158 18.10 1.93 35.12
CA TRP A 158 16.92 2.38 34.33
C TRP A 158 15.96 3.32 35.10
N TRP A 159 16.49 4.13 36.02
CA TRP A 159 15.71 5.07 36.86
C TRP A 159 15.81 6.54 36.42
N LEU A 160 16.12 6.84 35.16
CA LEU A 160 16.13 8.21 34.66
C LEU A 160 15.13 8.36 33.51
N GLY A 161 13.99 8.98 33.82
CA GLY A 161 13.04 9.41 32.80
C GLY A 161 11.57 9.48 33.20
N ALA A 162 11.25 9.81 34.46
CA ALA A 162 9.90 10.22 34.83
C ALA A 162 9.95 11.41 35.82
N ARG A 163 10.49 12.53 35.34
CA ARG A 163 10.06 13.92 35.57
C ARG A 163 11.07 14.89 34.97
#